data_AF-A0A1V5DQ35-F1
#
_entry.id   AF-A0A1V5DQ35-F1
#
_cell.length_a   1.000
_cell.length_b   1.000
_cell.length_c   1.000
_cell.angle_alpha   90.00
_cell.angle_beta   90.00
_cell.angle_gamma   90.00
#
_symmetry.space_group_name_H-M   'P 1'
#
loop_
_entity.id
_entity.type
_entity.pdbx_description
1 polymer ?
#
loop_
_entity_poly.entity_id
_entity_poly.type
_entity_poly.pdbx_seq_one_letter_code
_entity_poly.pdbx_strand_id
1 'polypeptide(L)'
;MLEQSVSLTNSHECSCESIFTSLVEVLKKELIVYQELKEAIISEKMILKKPKLDEINHVNAVKENIILKARMLEEARGNILKKISRNLDINVNGIKLMQLAEYAGYEQRKEIEIIRNELTLISQEINALNEANKDLLNASMTNIKSSLDFINSIRSSQSVYLECGKMKSVEKNGIYLNKAG
;
A
#
# COMPACT_ATOMS: atom_id res chain seq x y z
N MET A 1 -2.14 -18.39 -65.03
CA MET A 1 -1.18 -18.67 -63.95
C MET A 1 -0.98 -17.39 -63.16
N LEU A 2 -0.89 -17.49 -61.83
CA LEU A 2 -0.76 -16.43 -60.81
C LEU A 2 -2.05 -16.09 -60.05
N GLU A 3 -2.54 -17.06 -59.26
CA GLU A 3 -3.22 -16.76 -57.99
C GLU A 3 -2.62 -17.68 -56.92
N GLN A 4 -1.61 -17.18 -56.18
CA GLN A 4 -1.16 -17.78 -54.92
C GLN A 4 -0.12 -16.85 -54.26
N SER A 5 -0.59 -15.83 -53.54
CA SER A 5 0.29 -15.09 -52.61
C SER A 5 -0.43 -14.36 -51.47
N VAL A 6 -1.72 -14.60 -51.21
CA VAL A 6 -2.48 -13.84 -50.20
C VAL A 6 -2.89 -14.65 -48.96
N SER A 7 -2.56 -15.94 -48.84
CA SER A 7 -3.08 -16.78 -47.75
C SER A 7 -2.12 -17.10 -46.60
N LEU A 8 -0.97 -16.43 -46.46
CA LEU A 8 0.05 -16.81 -45.46
C LEU A 8 0.23 -15.85 -44.27
N THR A 9 -0.52 -14.75 -44.17
CA THR A 9 -0.38 -13.78 -43.06
C THR A 9 -1.47 -13.85 -41.98
N ASN A 10 -2.62 -14.48 -42.25
CA ASN A 10 -3.76 -14.44 -41.31
C ASN A 10 -3.71 -15.46 -40.15
N SER A 11 -2.73 -16.36 -40.11
CA SER A 11 -2.63 -17.38 -39.05
C SER A 11 -1.87 -16.91 -37.80
N HIS A 12 -1.08 -15.83 -37.89
CA HIS A 12 -0.36 -15.27 -36.74
C HIS A 12 -1.15 -14.19 -35.97
N GLU A 13 -2.11 -13.52 -36.62
CA GLU A 13 -2.90 -12.44 -36.00
C GLU A 13 -3.85 -12.98 -34.90
N CYS A 14 -4.47 -14.15 -35.11
CA CYS A 14 -5.45 -14.73 -34.18
C CYS A 14 -4.83 -15.22 -32.86
N SER A 15 -3.55 -15.63 -32.86
CA SER A 15 -2.88 -16.12 -31.64
C SER A 15 -2.45 -14.97 -30.72
N CYS A 16 -1.90 -13.88 -31.27
CA CYS A 16 -1.47 -12.74 -30.47
C CYS A 16 -2.65 -11.97 -29.86
N GLU A 17 -3.76 -11.82 -30.60
CA GLU A 17 -4.94 -11.11 -30.12
C GLU A 17 -5.52 -11.71 -28.84
N SER A 18 -5.59 -13.05 -28.74
CA SER A 18 -6.05 -13.75 -27.54
C SER A 18 -5.19 -13.48 -26.29
N ILE A 19 -3.88 -13.31 -26.47
CA ILE A 19 -2.93 -13.07 -25.39
C ILE A 19 -3.03 -11.60 -24.92
N PHE A 20 -3.22 -10.66 -25.84
CA PHE A 20 -3.47 -9.26 -25.50
C PHE A 20 -4.81 -9.05 -24.80
N THR A 21 -5.87 -9.76 -25.20
CA THR A 21 -7.16 -9.75 -24.48
C THR A 21 -6.98 -10.28 -23.05
N SER A 22 -6.24 -11.37 -22.87
CA SER A 22 -5.92 -11.90 -21.54
C SER A 22 -5.12 -10.90 -20.68
N LEU A 23 -4.23 -10.13 -21.30
CA LEU A 23 -3.48 -9.07 -20.63
C LEU A 23 -4.41 -7.95 -20.14
N VAL A 24 -5.32 -7.49 -21.00
CA VAL A 24 -6.33 -6.47 -20.66
C VAL A 24 -7.19 -6.92 -19.48
N GLU A 25 -7.64 -8.18 -19.48
CA GLU A 25 -8.42 -8.72 -18.36
C GLU A 25 -7.64 -8.73 -17.04
N VAL A 26 -6.35 -9.08 -17.07
CA VAL A 26 -5.50 -9.03 -15.87
C VAL A 26 -5.31 -7.59 -15.40
N LEU A 27 -5.06 -6.65 -16.30
CA LEU A 27 -4.93 -5.22 -15.97
C LEU A 27 -6.22 -4.65 -15.36
N LYS A 28 -7.39 -5.05 -15.84
CA LYS A 28 -8.69 -4.68 -15.24
C LYS A 28 -8.84 -5.26 -13.83
N LYS A 29 -8.44 -6.51 -13.62
CA LYS A 29 -8.46 -7.12 -12.27
C LYS A 29 -7.51 -6.41 -11.32
N GLU A 30 -6.33 -6.00 -11.79
CA GLU A 30 -5.40 -5.19 -11.01
C GLU A 30 -6.05 -3.87 -10.61
N LEU A 31 -6.71 -3.17 -11.54
CA LEU A 31 -7.40 -1.92 -11.24
C LEU A 31 -8.41 -2.07 -10.11
N ILE A 32 -9.23 -3.13 -10.13
CA ILE A 32 -10.21 -3.42 -9.08
C ILE A 32 -9.52 -3.62 -7.72
N VAL A 33 -8.44 -4.42 -7.67
CA VAL A 33 -7.70 -4.67 -6.44
C VAL A 33 -7.06 -3.39 -5.89
N TYR A 34 -6.56 -2.51 -6.76
CA TYR A 34 -6.03 -1.21 -6.34
C TYR A 34 -7.13 -0.27 -5.83
N GLN A 35 -8.34 -0.31 -6.38
CA GLN A 35 -9.50 0.40 -5.84
C GLN A 35 -9.90 -0.14 -4.46
N GLU A 36 -9.98 -1.46 -4.28
CA GLU A 36 -10.20 -2.10 -2.98
C GLU A 36 -9.16 -1.65 -1.94
N LEU A 37 -7.88 -1.58 -2.34
CA LEU A 37 -6.79 -1.11 -1.47
C LEU A 37 -6.99 0.35 -1.06
N LYS A 38 -7.34 1.22 -2.00
CA LYS A 38 -7.62 2.63 -1.72
C LYS A 38 -8.76 2.77 -0.71
N GLU A 39 -9.85 2.03 -0.87
CA GLU A 39 -10.99 2.04 0.06
C GLU A 39 -10.60 1.55 1.45
N ALA A 40 -9.78 0.51 1.55
CA ALA A 40 -9.26 0.01 2.82
C ALA A 40 -8.42 1.08 3.56
N ILE A 41 -7.57 1.83 2.84
CA ILE A 41 -6.74 2.91 3.40
C ILE A 41 -7.59 4.11 3.84
N ILE A 42 -8.64 4.44 3.09
CA ILE A 42 -9.61 5.48 3.49
C ILE A 42 -10.33 5.07 4.77
N SER A 43 -10.74 3.81 4.86
CA SER A 43 -11.38 3.23 6.04
C SER A 43 -10.45 3.24 7.26
N GLU A 44 -9.17 2.90 7.06
CA GLU A 44 -8.13 3.01 8.09
C GLU A 44 -8.05 4.45 8.64
N LYS A 45 -8.04 5.46 7.76
CA LYS A 45 -8.00 6.87 8.18
C LYS A 45 -9.16 7.25 9.09
N MET A 46 -10.34 6.66 8.89
CA MET A 46 -11.50 6.89 9.76
C MET A 46 -11.35 6.20 11.12
N ILE A 47 -10.84 4.97 11.13
CA ILE A 47 -10.58 4.21 12.38
C ILE A 47 -9.48 4.87 13.20
N LEU A 48 -8.42 5.38 12.57
CA LEU A 48 -7.33 6.08 13.25
C LEU A 48 -7.78 7.34 14.01
N LYS A 49 -8.93 7.94 13.67
CA LYS A 49 -9.51 9.05 14.45
C LYS A 49 -10.08 8.60 15.80
N LYS A 50 -10.52 7.34 15.91
CA LYS A 50 -11.06 6.73 17.15
C LYS A 50 -10.58 5.28 17.24
N PRO A 51 -9.29 5.08 17.56
CA PRO A 51 -8.66 3.78 17.41
C PRO A 51 -9.27 2.76 18.39
N LYS A 52 -9.85 1.68 17.84
CA LYS A 52 -10.14 0.45 18.57
C LYS A 52 -9.22 -0.65 18.07
N LEU A 53 -8.61 -1.38 19.00
CA LEU A 53 -7.60 -2.39 18.69
C LEU A 53 -8.12 -3.47 17.73
N ASP A 54 -9.35 -3.95 17.96
CA ASP A 54 -9.98 -4.98 17.12
C ASP A 54 -10.24 -4.49 15.69
N GLU A 55 -10.68 -3.24 15.53
CA GLU A 55 -10.95 -2.63 14.22
C GLU A 55 -9.64 -2.41 13.43
N ILE A 56 -8.56 -2.04 14.10
CA ILE A 56 -7.23 -1.90 13.48
C ILE A 56 -6.71 -3.25 12.98
N ASN A 57 -6.82 -4.29 13.82
CA ASN A 57 -6.38 -5.64 13.44
C ASN A 57 -7.18 -6.18 12.26
N HIS A 58 -8.49 -5.95 12.22
CA HIS A 58 -9.34 -6.35 11.10
C HIS A 58 -8.93 -5.67 9.80
N VAL A 59 -8.71 -4.34 9.82
CA VAL A 59 -8.29 -3.60 8.62
C VAL A 59 -6.90 -4.00 8.15
N ASN A 60 -5.99 -4.31 9.07
CA ASN A 60 -4.68 -4.84 8.70
C ASN A 60 -4.79 -6.19 8.00
N ALA A 61 -5.60 -7.12 8.50
CA ALA A 61 -5.83 -8.41 7.86
C ALA A 61 -6.44 -8.27 6.45
N VAL A 62 -7.38 -7.35 6.27
CA VAL A 62 -7.96 -7.04 4.95
C VAL A 62 -6.89 -6.49 4.00
N LYS A 63 -6.05 -5.54 4.44
CA LYS A 63 -4.96 -4.98 3.64
C LYS A 63 -3.94 -6.06 3.24
N GLU A 64 -3.55 -6.95 4.15
CA GLU A 64 -2.64 -8.05 3.85
C GLU A 64 -3.20 -8.96 2.75
N ASN A 65 -4.50 -9.28 2.82
CA ASN A 65 -5.16 -10.08 1.78
C ASN A 65 -5.16 -9.39 0.41
N ILE A 66 -5.45 -8.09 0.38
CA ILE A 66 -5.44 -7.28 -0.85
C ILE A 66 -4.01 -7.20 -1.44
N ILE A 67 -2.99 -7.01 -0.60
CA ILE A 67 -1.59 -6.99 -1.03
C ILE A 67 -1.17 -8.34 -1.64
N LEU A 68 -1.60 -9.45 -1.04
CA LEU A 68 -1.35 -10.78 -1.59
C LEU A 68 -2.02 -10.95 -2.97
N LYS A 69 -3.28 -10.54 -3.12
CA LYS A 69 -3.99 -10.54 -4.42
C LYS A 69 -3.25 -9.70 -5.46
N ALA A 70 -2.81 -8.49 -5.09
CA ALA A 70 -2.07 -7.60 -5.98
C ALA A 70 -0.76 -8.25 -6.46
N ARG A 71 -0.04 -8.92 -5.57
CA ARG A 71 1.20 -9.63 -5.90
C ARG A 71 0.97 -10.79 -6.87
N MET A 72 -0.10 -11.56 -6.67
CA MET A 72 -0.46 -12.65 -7.58
C MET A 72 -0.82 -12.15 -8.98
N LEU A 73 -1.53 -11.03 -9.07
CA LEU A 73 -1.88 -10.42 -10.36
C LEU A 73 -0.65 -9.85 -11.07
N GLU A 74 0.26 -9.20 -10.34
CA GLU A 74 1.51 -8.69 -10.89
C GLU A 74 2.39 -9.83 -11.46
N GLU A 75 2.40 -10.99 -10.80
CA GLU A 75 3.06 -12.18 -11.31
C GLU A 75 2.37 -12.74 -12.56
N ALA A 76 1.03 -12.77 -12.58
CA ALA A 76 0.26 -13.17 -13.75
C ALA A 76 0.52 -12.24 -14.94
N ARG A 77 0.54 -10.93 -14.71
CA ARG A 77 0.91 -9.89 -15.70
C ARG A 77 2.31 -10.16 -16.24
N GLY A 78 3.31 -10.33 -15.36
CA GLY A 78 4.68 -10.64 -15.76
C GLY A 78 4.80 -11.93 -16.58
N ASN A 79 4.01 -12.95 -16.27
CA ASN A 79 3.95 -14.20 -17.03
C ASN A 79 3.31 -14.03 -18.40
N ILE A 80 2.27 -13.20 -18.53
CA ILE A 80 1.66 -12.87 -19.83
C ILE A 80 2.63 -12.05 -20.67
N LEU A 81 3.32 -11.05 -20.11
CA LEU A 81 4.34 -10.29 -20.83
C LEU A 81 5.45 -11.20 -21.36
N LYS A 82 5.93 -12.16 -20.57
CA LYS A 82 6.90 -13.18 -21.02
C LYS A 82 6.36 -14.00 -22.20
N LYS A 83 5.08 -14.39 -22.17
CA LYS A 83 4.44 -15.12 -23.28
C LYS A 83 4.37 -14.27 -24.54
N ILE A 84 3.96 -13.00 -24.44
CA ILE A 84 3.90 -12.09 -25.58
C ILE A 84 5.30 -11.90 -26.19
N SER A 85 6.29 -11.64 -25.35
CA SER A 85 7.68 -11.46 -25.78
C SER A 85 8.25 -12.66 -26.52
N ARG A 86 7.93 -13.89 -26.07
CA ARG A 86 8.33 -15.13 -26.75
C ARG A 86 7.65 -15.30 -28.11
N ASN A 87 6.39 -14.89 -28.24
CA ASN A 87 5.67 -14.98 -29.52
C ASN A 87 6.14 -13.94 -30.53
N LEU A 88 6.63 -12.79 -30.06
CA LEU A 88 7.13 -11.69 -30.88
C LEU A 88 8.66 -11.73 -31.09
N ASP A 89 9.35 -12.71 -30.51
CA ASP A 89 10.82 -12.85 -30.49
C ASP A 89 11.56 -11.59 -29.98
N ILE A 90 10.95 -10.86 -29.04
CA ILE A 90 11.52 -9.66 -28.42
C ILE A 90 12.19 -10.05 -27.10
N ASN A 91 13.32 -9.43 -26.78
CA ASN A 91 14.05 -9.72 -25.54
C ASN A 91 13.34 -9.12 -24.32
N VAL A 92 12.82 -9.98 -23.44
CA VAL A 92 12.00 -9.66 -22.24
C VAL A 92 12.68 -8.70 -21.27
N ASN A 93 14.01 -8.61 -21.28
CA ASN A 93 14.77 -7.86 -20.27
C ASN A 93 14.62 -6.34 -20.46
N GLY A 94 13.57 -5.79 -19.84
CA GLY A 94 13.34 -4.35 -19.74
C GLY A 94 12.29 -3.77 -20.68
N ILE A 95 11.50 -4.61 -21.36
CA ILE A 95 10.43 -4.09 -22.23
C ILE A 95 9.32 -3.48 -21.38
N LYS A 96 8.99 -2.21 -21.65
CA LYS A 96 7.90 -1.51 -20.99
C LYS A 96 6.56 -1.94 -21.58
N LEU A 97 5.51 -2.00 -20.76
CA LEU A 97 4.14 -2.37 -21.17
C LEU A 97 3.69 -1.64 -22.45
N MET A 98 4.02 -0.35 -22.60
CA MET A 98 3.67 0.43 -23.80
C MET A 98 4.38 -0.03 -25.07
N GLN A 99 5.64 -0.48 -24.96
CA GLN A 99 6.38 -0.98 -26.12
C GLN A 99 5.77 -2.29 -26.62
N LEU A 100 5.21 -3.11 -25.72
CA LEU A 100 4.45 -4.31 -26.11
C LEU A 100 3.06 -3.96 -26.66
N ALA A 101 2.43 -2.90 -26.14
CA ALA A 101 1.13 -2.44 -26.61
C ALA A 101 1.18 -1.85 -28.04
N GLU A 102 2.36 -1.48 -28.56
CA GLU A 102 2.54 -1.07 -29.97
C GLU A 102 2.30 -2.21 -30.95
N TYR A 103 2.48 -3.47 -30.52
CA TYR A 103 2.22 -4.67 -31.32
C TYR A 103 0.77 -5.16 -31.16
N ALA A 104 -0.01 -4.54 -30.29
CA ALA A 104 -1.42 -4.82 -30.14
C ALA A 104 -2.24 -4.05 -31.18
N GLY A 105 -3.46 -4.52 -31.45
CA GLY A 105 -4.42 -3.75 -32.23
C GLY A 105 -4.74 -2.39 -31.59
N TYR A 106 -5.26 -1.46 -32.41
CA TYR A 106 -5.52 -0.08 -31.98
C TYR A 106 -6.44 0.02 -30.75
N GLU A 107 -7.51 -0.78 -30.71
CA GLU A 107 -8.47 -0.79 -29.59
C GLU A 107 -7.82 -1.32 -28.31
N GLN A 108 -7.09 -2.44 -28.37
CA GLN A 108 -6.41 -3.02 -27.20
C GLN A 108 -5.31 -2.08 -26.68
N ARG A 109 -4.56 -1.42 -27.56
CA ARG A 109 -3.54 -0.44 -27.17
C ARG A 109 -4.16 0.72 -26.40
N LYS A 110 -5.25 1.28 -26.92
CA LYS A 110 -5.98 2.38 -26.28
C LYS A 110 -6.50 1.98 -24.90
N GLU A 111 -7.04 0.77 -24.78
CA GLU A 111 -7.53 0.25 -23.50
C GLU A 111 -6.41 0.04 -22.47
N ILE A 112 -5.27 -0.51 -22.89
CA ILE A 112 -4.08 -0.65 -22.04
C ILE A 112 -3.58 0.72 -21.55
N GLU A 113 -3.59 1.73 -22.42
CA GLU A 113 -3.17 3.08 -22.08
C GLU A 113 -4.09 3.73 -21.03
N ILE A 114 -5.42 3.58 -21.21
CA ILE A 114 -6.42 4.05 -20.24
C ILE A 114 -6.19 3.39 -18.88
N ILE A 115 -6.13 2.07 -18.82
CA ILE A 115 -5.98 1.34 -17.55
C ILE A 115 -4.65 1.69 -16.87
N ARG A 116 -3.56 1.84 -17.64
CA ARG A 116 -2.27 2.25 -17.11
C ARG A 116 -2.34 3.64 -16.45
N ASN A 117 -3.01 4.59 -17.11
CA ASN A 117 -3.17 5.94 -16.58
C ASN A 117 -3.98 5.92 -15.28
N GLU A 118 -5.08 5.15 -15.25
CA GLU A 118 -5.90 4.97 -14.04
C GLU A 118 -5.12 4.32 -12.89
N LEU A 119 -4.36 3.25 -13.16
CA LEU A 119 -3.49 2.61 -12.17
C LEU A 119 -2.44 3.58 -11.62
N THR A 120 -1.86 4.42 -12.49
CA THR A 120 -0.89 5.43 -12.07
C THR A 120 -1.51 6.46 -11.14
N LEU A 121 -2.72 6.94 -11.47
CA LEU A 121 -3.46 7.89 -10.64
C LEU A 121 -3.81 7.28 -9.29
N ILE A 122 -4.37 6.07 -9.26
CA ILE A 122 -4.74 5.39 -8.02
C ILE A 122 -3.50 5.12 -7.15
N SER A 123 -2.38 4.72 -7.74
CA SER A 123 -1.13 4.53 -7.00
C SER A 123 -0.63 5.82 -6.35
N GLN A 124 -0.71 6.96 -7.05
CA GLN A 124 -0.37 8.26 -6.48
C GLN A 124 -1.28 8.64 -5.31
N GLU A 125 -2.58 8.42 -5.45
CA GLU A 125 -3.55 8.69 -4.37
C GLU A 125 -3.31 7.79 -3.14
N ILE A 126 -3.04 6.50 -3.35
CA ILE A 126 -2.69 5.55 -2.29
C ILE A 126 -1.45 6.02 -1.54
N ASN A 127 -0.40 6.46 -2.25
CA ASN A 127 0.82 6.97 -1.63
C ASN A 127 0.54 8.23 -0.80
N ALA A 128 -0.25 9.16 -1.31
CA ALA A 128 -0.64 10.37 -0.58
C ALA A 128 -1.45 10.06 0.68
N LEU A 129 -2.40 9.11 0.60
CA LEU A 129 -3.18 8.66 1.74
C LEU A 129 -2.33 7.95 2.80
N ASN A 130 -1.39 7.10 2.37
CA ASN A 130 -0.49 6.39 3.27
C ASN A 130 0.44 7.34 4.03
N GLU A 131 1.04 8.34 3.36
CA GLU A 131 1.86 9.35 4.05
C GLU A 131 1.00 10.15 5.05
N ALA A 132 -0.22 10.56 4.67
CA ALA A 132 -1.12 11.24 5.60
C ALA A 132 -1.49 10.37 6.84
N ASN A 133 -1.71 9.07 6.65
CA ASN A 133 -2.00 8.15 7.77
C ASN A 133 -0.77 7.94 8.66
N LYS A 134 0.43 7.87 8.07
CA LYS A 134 1.70 7.77 8.79
C LYS A 134 1.96 9.02 9.65
N ASP A 135 1.66 10.20 9.14
CA ASP A 135 1.76 11.45 9.90
C ASP A 135 0.82 11.45 11.11
N LEU A 136 -0.43 11.00 10.94
CA LEU A 136 -1.39 10.86 12.04
C LEU A 136 -0.91 9.89 13.11
N LEU A 137 -0.34 8.75 12.71
CA LEU A 137 0.23 7.76 13.61
C LEU A 137 1.44 8.32 14.38
N ASN A 138 2.34 9.01 13.69
CA ASN A 138 3.52 9.64 14.30
C ASN A 138 3.12 10.71 15.34
N ALA A 139 2.13 11.54 15.03
CA ALA A 139 1.59 12.53 15.95
C ALA A 139 0.97 11.85 17.19
N SER A 140 0.18 10.79 16.99
CA SER A 140 -0.42 10.02 18.07
C SER A 140 0.62 9.37 18.98
N MET A 141 1.66 8.77 18.39
CA MET A 141 2.75 8.15 19.15
C MET A 141 3.57 9.19 19.94
N THR A 142 3.81 10.36 19.34
CA THR A 142 4.49 11.47 20.01
C THR A 142 3.69 11.96 21.22
N ASN A 143 2.37 12.10 21.07
CA ASN A 143 1.49 12.50 22.18
C ASN A 143 1.48 11.47 23.31
N ILE A 144 1.46 10.18 23.01
CA ILE A 144 1.53 9.10 24.01
C ILE A 144 2.86 9.15 24.76
N LYS A 145 3.98 9.29 24.04
CA LYS A 145 5.32 9.42 24.65
C LYS A 145 5.40 10.64 25.57
N SER A 146 5.01 11.82 25.10
CA SER A 146 4.99 13.04 25.90
C SER A 146 4.11 12.91 27.14
N SER A 147 2.97 12.22 27.03
CA SER A 147 2.07 11.97 28.17
C SER A 147 2.70 11.02 29.18
N LEU A 148 3.38 9.97 28.73
CA LEU A 148 4.15 9.07 29.60
C LEU A 148 5.30 9.79 30.27
N ASP A 149 6.05 10.60 29.55
CA ASP A 149 7.15 11.41 30.09
C ASP A 149 6.63 12.39 31.16
N PHE A 150 5.47 12.99 30.94
CA PHE A 150 4.79 13.83 31.92
C PHE A 150 4.34 13.06 33.17
N ILE A 151 3.75 11.87 33.02
CA ILE A 151 3.38 11.03 34.18
C ILE A 151 4.64 10.60 34.95
N ASN A 152 5.71 10.24 34.24
CA ASN A 152 7.00 9.89 34.83
C ASN A 152 7.66 11.07 35.56
N SER A 153 7.53 12.28 35.01
CA SER A 153 8.04 13.49 35.66
C SER A 153 7.28 13.76 36.96
N ILE A 154 5.95 13.66 36.98
CA ILE A 154 5.14 13.78 38.22
C ILE A 154 5.56 12.73 39.26
N ARG A 155 5.78 11.48 38.85
CA ARG A 155 6.19 10.40 39.76
C ARG A 155 7.57 10.62 40.35
N SER A 156 8.47 11.29 39.64
CA SER A 156 9.84 11.59 40.11
C SER A 156 9.95 12.92 40.86
N SER A 157 9.03 13.85 40.65
CA SER A 157 9.01 15.18 41.30
C SER A 157 8.29 15.20 42.65
N GLN A 158 8.58 14.24 43.54
CA GLN A 158 8.24 14.41 44.97
C GLN A 158 9.32 15.29 45.64
N SER A 159 9.36 16.57 45.26
CA SER A 159 10.16 17.56 45.99
C SER A 159 9.31 18.18 47.09
N VAL A 160 9.69 17.94 48.34
CA VAL A 160 9.04 18.58 49.50
C VAL A 160 9.64 19.97 49.68
N TYR A 161 8.77 20.97 49.85
CA TYR A 161 9.18 22.33 50.18
C TYR A 161 9.61 22.37 51.65
N LEU A 162 10.88 22.72 51.91
CA LEU A 162 11.40 22.84 53.28
C LEU A 162 11.12 24.24 53.84
N GLU A 163 10.97 24.36 55.16
CA GLU A 163 10.77 25.63 55.88
C GLU A 163 11.86 26.69 55.59
N CYS A 164 13.02 26.27 55.08
CA CYS A 164 14.12 27.15 54.70
C CYS A 164 13.95 27.81 53.30
N GLY A 165 12.82 27.62 52.61
CA GLY A 165 12.58 28.13 51.26
C GLY A 165 13.38 27.43 50.16
N LYS A 166 13.91 26.23 50.43
CA LYS A 166 14.67 25.42 49.47
C LYS A 166 13.91 24.14 49.13
N MET A 167 13.85 23.79 47.85
CA MET A 167 13.30 22.50 47.39
C MET A 167 14.35 21.41 47.51
N LYS A 168 14.01 20.28 48.12
CA LYS A 168 14.88 19.09 48.19
C LYS A 168 14.19 17.91 47.49
N SER A 169 14.92 17.27 46.58
CA SER A 169 14.52 15.98 46.01
C SER A 169 14.56 14.93 47.13
N VAL A 170 13.42 14.31 47.44
CA VAL A 170 13.36 13.28 48.47
C VAL A 170 13.77 11.94 47.85
N GLU A 171 15.00 11.51 48.10
CA GLU A 171 15.37 10.11 47.90
C GLU A 171 14.58 9.24 48.89
N LYS A 172 13.91 8.21 48.37
CA LYS A 172 12.97 7.35 49.11
C LYS A 172 13.68 6.53 50.20
N ASN A 173 13.81 7.09 51.39
CA ASN A 173 14.02 6.34 52.63
C ASN A 173 12.83 6.61 53.55
N GLY A 174 11.73 5.88 53.35
CA GLY A 174 10.53 6.00 54.17
C GLY A 174 10.76 5.41 55.56
N ILE A 175 10.69 6.23 56.61
CA ILE A 175 10.59 5.77 58.00
C ILE A 175 9.12 5.94 58.41
N TYR A 176 8.45 4.82 58.71
CA TYR A 176 7.11 4.82 59.29
C TYR A 176 7.19 5.22 60.76
N LEU A 177 6.57 6.34 61.13
CA LEU A 177 6.35 6.72 62.53
C LEU A 177 4.91 6.36 62.92
N ASN A 178 4.76 5.27 63.66
CA ASN A 178 3.54 4.95 64.39
C ASN A 178 3.47 5.88 65.62
N LYS A 179 2.49 6.79 65.66
CA LYS A 179 2.13 7.48 66.90
C LYS A 179 1.08 6.64 67.62
N ALA A 180 1.52 5.82 68.57
CA ALA A 180 0.70 5.41 69.69
C ALA A 180 0.87 6.47 70.79
N GLY A 181 -0.23 7.10 71.19
CA GLY A 181 -0.30 8.13 72.23
C GLY A 181 -1.72 8.65 72.32
#